data_AF-A0A2V7VPI3-F1
#
_entry.id   AF-A0A2V7VPI3-F1
#
_cell.length_a   1.000
_cell.length_b   1.000
_cell.length_c   1.000
_cell.angle_alpha   90.00
_cell.angle_beta   90.00
_cell.angle_gamma   90.00
#
_symmetry.space_group_name_H-M   'P 1'
#
loop_
_entity.id
_entity.type
_entity.pdbx_description
1 polymer ?
#
loop_
_entity_poly.entity_id
_entity_poly.type
_entity_poly.pdbx_seq_one_letter_code
_entity_poly.pdbx_strand_id
1 'polypeptide(L)'
;VSFSGERLARARVAVTGLEGPPSRVLEAEAEVEGSAGSADELEGCAEQVARQAPFREDAHAPAAYRRRAARTLTLRALRRAIDQARDHEPAQMDRPRPALLVRLPVAVPYFTSGRIEITVNGALRPGEAEARTTLLEWLRREGYWGVKHGCETGECGACTVLLDGRPVTSCLTLALRAHGRSVTTVEGLGGPDRLHPIQAAFVETGAIQCGYCTPAMELCAKALLDAQAEPSDAEIRDALAGCLCRCTGYVKPVEAVRRAAREGRST
;
A
#
# COMPACT_ATOMS: atom_id res chain seq x y z
N VAL A 1 -21.76 0.05 1.10
CA VAL A 1 -23.17 0.45 1.35
C VAL A 1 -24.00 -0.80 1.57
N SER A 2 -25.21 -0.69 2.14
CA SER A 2 -26.18 -1.78 2.21
C SER A 2 -27.58 -1.27 1.88
N PHE A 3 -28.47 -2.15 1.44
CA PHE A 3 -29.83 -1.81 1.03
C PHE A 3 -30.89 -2.41 1.97
N SER A 4 -32.04 -1.75 2.05
CA SER A 4 -33.29 -2.28 2.63
C SER A 4 -34.40 -2.04 1.61
N GLY A 5 -34.72 -3.08 0.84
CA GLY A 5 -35.50 -2.93 -0.39
C GLY A 5 -34.70 -2.11 -1.41
N GLU A 6 -35.34 -1.11 -2.03
CA GLU A 6 -34.69 -0.26 -3.05
C GLU A 6 -33.89 0.92 -2.47
N ARG A 7 -33.90 1.11 -1.15
CA ARG A 7 -33.30 2.28 -0.48
C ARG A 7 -32.00 1.90 0.23
N LEU A 8 -31.04 2.83 0.25
CA LEU A 8 -29.78 2.69 0.97
C LEU A 8 -30.05 2.65 2.47
N ALA A 9 -29.85 1.50 3.12
CA ALA A 9 -30.04 1.37 4.56
C ALA A 9 -28.87 1.91 5.37
N ARG A 10 -27.64 1.71 4.88
CA ARG A 10 -26.42 2.23 5.51
C ARG A 10 -25.38 2.62 4.47
N ALA A 11 -24.73 3.75 4.70
CA ALA A 11 -23.58 4.20 3.96
C ALA A 11 -22.43 4.52 4.94
N ARG A 12 -21.21 4.18 4.54
CA ARG A 12 -20.02 4.53 5.31
C ARG A 12 -19.05 5.21 4.36
N VAL A 13 -18.78 6.48 4.64
CA VAL A 13 -17.96 7.34 3.79
C VAL A 13 -16.79 7.80 4.63
N ALA A 14 -15.61 7.27 4.31
CA ALA A 14 -14.37 7.64 4.95
C ALA A 14 -13.40 8.15 3.90
N VAL A 15 -12.71 9.24 4.25
CA VAL A 15 -11.66 9.82 3.43
C VAL A 15 -10.33 9.59 4.13
N THR A 16 -9.31 9.24 3.35
CA THR A 16 -7.94 9.10 3.84
C THR A 16 -6.98 9.79 2.88
N GLY A 17 -5.80 10.14 3.38
CA GLY A 17 -4.70 10.68 2.59
C GLY A 17 -3.40 9.95 2.91
N LEU A 18 -2.28 10.56 2.49
CA LEU A 18 -0.93 10.07 2.83
C LEU A 18 -0.63 10.17 4.33
N GLU A 19 -1.29 11.09 5.03
CA GLU A 19 -1.11 11.31 6.46
C GLU A 19 -2.43 11.23 7.24
N GLY A 20 -2.36 10.64 8.43
CA GLY A 20 -3.47 10.55 9.38
C GLY A 20 -4.39 9.34 9.17
N PRO A 21 -5.17 8.97 10.20
CA PRO A 21 -6.13 7.88 10.10
C PRO A 21 -7.30 8.25 9.17
N PRO A 22 -7.95 7.26 8.52
CA PRO A 22 -9.18 7.49 7.78
C PRO A 22 -10.22 8.22 8.63
N SER A 23 -10.76 9.30 8.10
CA SER A 23 -11.76 10.14 8.77
C SER A 23 -13.12 9.91 8.15
N ARG A 24 -14.11 9.51 8.96
CA ARG A 24 -15.49 9.38 8.50
C ARG A 24 -16.13 10.75 8.35
N VAL A 25 -16.96 10.90 7.31
CA VAL A 25 -17.74 12.11 7.04
C VAL A 25 -19.20 11.78 7.31
N LEU A 26 -19.65 12.02 8.54
CA LEU A 26 -20.97 11.58 9.00
C LEU A 26 -22.10 12.31 8.30
N GLU A 27 -21.89 13.59 7.97
CA GLU A 27 -22.82 14.42 7.22
C GLU A 27 -23.03 13.87 5.80
N ALA A 28 -21.95 13.40 5.17
CA ALA A 28 -22.03 12.78 3.85
C ALA A 28 -22.77 11.44 3.91
N GLU A 29 -22.55 10.64 4.96
CA GLU A 29 -23.30 9.39 5.15
C GLU A 29 -24.80 9.66 5.34
N ALA A 30 -25.15 10.65 6.16
CA ALA A 30 -26.54 11.03 6.42
C ALA A 30 -27.28 11.52 5.17
N GLU A 31 -26.57 12.12 4.20
CA GLU A 31 -27.14 12.59 2.93
C GLU A 31 -27.67 11.44 2.06
N VAL A 32 -27.04 10.26 2.12
CA VAL A 32 -27.40 9.09 1.27
C VAL A 32 -28.07 7.97 2.03
N GLU A 33 -28.00 7.94 3.36
CA GLU A 33 -28.75 6.98 4.15
C GLU A 33 -30.26 7.25 4.04
N GLY A 34 -31.00 6.22 3.69
CA GLY A 34 -32.43 6.28 3.36
C GLY A 34 -32.72 6.74 1.93
N SER A 35 -31.72 7.05 1.10
CA SER A 35 -31.94 7.58 -0.25
C SER A 35 -32.11 6.45 -1.29
N ALA A 36 -32.57 6.78 -2.51
CA ALA A 36 -32.67 5.83 -3.63
C ALA A 36 -31.33 5.62 -4.37
N GLY A 37 -30.32 6.42 -4.02
CA GLY A 37 -29.02 6.48 -4.69
C GLY A 37 -29.07 7.21 -6.03
N SER A 38 -29.92 8.23 -6.17
CA SER A 38 -30.04 9.02 -7.40
C SER A 38 -28.76 9.84 -7.67
N ALA A 39 -28.57 10.30 -8.91
CA ALA A 39 -27.38 11.07 -9.27
C ALA A 39 -27.20 12.34 -8.40
N ASP A 40 -28.30 13.03 -8.10
CA ASP A 40 -28.31 14.26 -7.31
C ASP A 40 -27.99 13.99 -5.83
N GLU A 41 -28.53 12.92 -5.26
CA GLU A 41 -28.25 12.50 -3.87
C GLU A 41 -26.77 12.14 -3.69
N LEU A 42 -26.19 11.45 -4.68
CA LEU A 42 -24.76 11.12 -4.67
C LEU A 42 -23.87 12.35 -4.85
N GLU A 43 -24.32 13.35 -5.63
CA GLU A 43 -23.63 14.63 -5.72
C GLU A 43 -23.68 15.41 -4.39
N GLY A 44 -24.84 15.45 -3.73
CA GLY A 44 -24.97 16.02 -2.39
C GLY A 44 -24.00 15.38 -1.40
N CYS A 45 -23.90 14.04 -1.39
CA CYS A 45 -22.96 13.33 -0.54
C CYS A 45 -21.50 13.69 -0.86
N ALA A 46 -21.15 13.76 -2.14
CA ALA A 46 -19.81 14.14 -2.59
C ALA A 46 -19.47 15.58 -2.19
N GLU A 47 -20.44 16.48 -2.18
CA GLU A 47 -20.28 17.86 -1.72
C GLU A 47 -20.09 17.95 -0.20
N GLN A 48 -20.82 17.15 0.57
CA GLN A 48 -20.58 17.05 2.02
C GLN A 48 -19.17 16.55 2.30
N VAL A 49 -18.66 15.56 1.56
CA VAL A 49 -17.26 15.14 1.67
C VAL A 49 -16.30 16.29 1.40
N ALA A 50 -16.48 17.00 0.29
CA ALA A 50 -15.62 18.11 -0.07
C ALA A 50 -15.65 19.26 0.97
N ARG A 51 -16.76 19.43 1.68
CA ARG A 51 -16.96 20.50 2.66
C ARG A 51 -16.45 20.14 4.05
N GLN A 52 -16.75 18.94 4.52
CA GLN A 52 -16.60 18.55 5.93
C GLN A 52 -15.31 17.78 6.21
N ALA A 53 -14.73 17.09 5.21
CA ALA A 53 -13.51 16.33 5.45
C ALA A 53 -12.30 17.26 5.67
N PRO A 54 -11.37 16.89 6.58
CA PRO A 54 -10.28 17.75 7.03
C PRO A 54 -9.10 17.79 6.04
N PHE A 55 -9.34 18.27 4.82
CA PHE A 55 -8.28 18.39 3.81
C PHE A 55 -7.27 19.47 4.18
N ARG A 56 -6.02 19.05 4.39
CA ARG A 56 -4.87 19.93 4.59
C ARG A 56 -4.23 20.29 3.25
N GLU A 57 -3.55 21.42 3.20
CA GLU A 57 -2.63 21.75 2.11
C GLU A 57 -1.21 21.29 2.45
N ASP A 58 -0.42 20.97 1.43
CA ASP A 58 1.02 20.72 1.54
C ASP A 58 1.72 20.99 0.19
N ALA A 59 3.00 20.62 0.11
CA ALA A 59 3.83 20.82 -1.08
C ALA A 59 3.31 20.12 -2.35
N HIS A 60 2.49 19.07 -2.21
CA HIS A 60 1.96 18.31 -3.35
C HIS A 60 0.69 18.94 -3.92
N ALA A 61 -0.19 19.47 -3.07
CA ALA A 61 -1.43 20.08 -3.54
C ALA A 61 -2.09 21.01 -2.50
N PRO A 62 -2.73 22.10 -2.97
CA PRO A 62 -3.62 22.92 -2.14
C PRO A 62 -4.81 22.13 -1.60
N ALA A 63 -5.32 22.51 -0.43
CA ALA A 63 -6.54 21.92 0.14
C ALA A 63 -7.74 22.03 -0.81
N ALA A 64 -7.84 23.12 -1.58
CA ALA A 64 -8.89 23.32 -2.57
C ALA A 64 -8.87 22.26 -3.69
N TYR A 65 -7.68 21.88 -4.17
CA TYR A 65 -7.53 20.82 -5.16
C TYR A 65 -7.98 19.47 -4.59
N ARG A 66 -7.59 19.18 -3.34
CA ARG A 66 -7.97 17.94 -2.64
C ARG A 66 -9.48 17.84 -2.44
N ARG A 67 -10.14 18.93 -2.07
CA ARG A 67 -11.61 19.00 -2.01
C ARG A 67 -12.26 18.65 -3.34
N ARG A 68 -11.76 19.22 -4.45
CA ARG A 68 -12.26 18.94 -5.80
C ARG A 68 -12.04 17.49 -6.23
N ALA A 69 -10.86 16.94 -5.94
CA ALA A 69 -10.53 15.55 -6.21
C ALA A 69 -11.43 14.60 -5.40
N ALA A 70 -11.57 14.87 -4.09
CA ALA A 70 -12.39 14.06 -3.20
C ALA A 70 -13.87 14.04 -3.58
N ARG A 71 -14.45 15.16 -4.03
CA ARG A 71 -15.82 15.19 -4.59
C ARG A 71 -15.97 14.18 -5.72
N THR A 72 -15.08 14.26 -6.72
CA THR A 72 -15.11 13.37 -7.90
C THR A 72 -14.92 11.90 -7.52
N LEU A 73 -13.95 11.62 -6.63
CA LEU A 73 -13.65 10.26 -6.19
C LEU A 73 -14.81 9.66 -5.37
N THR A 74 -15.43 10.45 -4.49
CA THR A 74 -16.58 10.03 -3.69
C THR A 74 -17.74 9.63 -4.60
N LEU A 75 -18.07 10.45 -5.59
CA LEU A 75 -19.14 10.15 -6.55
C LEU A 75 -18.88 8.84 -7.29
N ARG A 76 -17.66 8.64 -7.79
CA ARG A 76 -17.28 7.40 -8.49
C ARG A 76 -17.31 6.18 -7.57
N ALA A 77 -16.81 6.32 -6.35
CA ALA A 77 -16.77 5.25 -5.35
C ALA A 77 -18.17 4.82 -4.93
N LEU A 78 -19.08 5.77 -4.70
CA LEU A 78 -20.47 5.48 -4.32
C LEU A 78 -21.23 4.79 -5.43
N ARG A 79 -21.14 5.29 -6.68
CA ARG A 79 -21.78 4.63 -7.84
C ARG A 79 -21.33 3.18 -7.95
N ARG A 80 -20.00 2.96 -7.97
CA ARG A 80 -19.42 1.61 -8.02
C ARG A 80 -19.89 0.74 -6.85
N ALA A 81 -19.92 1.28 -5.63
CA ALA A 81 -20.33 0.52 -4.46
C ALA A 81 -21.83 0.17 -4.47
N ILE A 82 -22.67 1.05 -5.02
CA ILE A 82 -24.11 0.81 -5.21
C ILE A 82 -24.34 -0.25 -6.28
N ASP A 83 -23.70 -0.11 -7.44
CA ASP A 83 -23.81 -1.07 -8.55
C ASP A 83 -23.37 -2.47 -8.07
N GLN A 84 -22.23 -2.55 -7.38
CA GLN A 84 -21.74 -3.80 -6.80
C GLN A 84 -22.71 -4.40 -5.77
N ALA A 85 -23.30 -3.57 -4.90
CA ALA A 85 -24.22 -4.05 -3.86
C ALA A 85 -25.63 -4.39 -4.38
N ARG A 86 -26.00 -3.92 -5.59
CA ARG A 86 -27.23 -4.33 -6.28
C ARG A 86 -27.05 -5.65 -7.02
N ASP A 87 -25.90 -5.83 -7.66
CA ASP A 87 -25.62 -7.00 -8.50
C ASP A 87 -25.07 -8.20 -7.70
N HIS A 88 -24.55 -7.97 -6.49
CA HIS A 88 -23.98 -9.00 -5.64
C HIS A 88 -24.53 -8.86 -4.22
N GLU A 89 -24.91 -9.98 -3.59
CA GLU A 89 -25.00 -10.00 -2.12
C GLU A 89 -23.66 -9.50 -1.58
N PRO A 90 -23.66 -8.47 -0.71
CA PRO A 90 -22.42 -7.96 -0.17
C PRO A 90 -21.72 -9.12 0.51
N ALA A 91 -20.50 -9.44 0.08
CA ALA A 91 -19.67 -10.39 0.78
C ALA A 91 -19.75 -10.01 2.26
N GLN A 92 -20.24 -10.92 3.09
CA GLN A 92 -20.18 -10.75 4.54
C GLN A 92 -18.70 -10.67 4.87
N MET A 93 -18.18 -9.44 4.90
CA MET A 93 -17.08 -9.12 5.75
C MET A 93 -17.65 -9.22 7.15
N ASP A 94 -17.72 -10.46 7.67
CA ASP A 94 -17.62 -10.66 9.09
C ASP A 94 -16.37 -9.88 9.48
N ARG A 95 -16.58 -8.70 10.05
CA ARG A 95 -15.52 -8.05 10.77
C ARG A 95 -15.31 -9.02 11.93
N PRO A 96 -14.18 -9.74 12.03
CA PRO A 96 -13.71 -9.95 13.37
C PRO A 96 -13.62 -8.52 13.91
N ARG A 97 -14.54 -8.14 14.80
CA ARG A 97 -14.20 -7.12 15.79
C ARG A 97 -12.93 -7.72 16.37
N PRO A 98 -11.74 -7.16 16.13
CA PRO A 98 -10.63 -7.56 16.96
C PRO A 98 -11.20 -7.27 18.35
N ALA A 99 -11.35 -8.30 19.18
CA ALA A 99 -11.48 -8.04 20.60
C ALA A 99 -10.35 -7.06 20.87
N LEU A 100 -10.70 -5.82 21.27
CA LEU A 100 -9.74 -4.74 21.45
C LEU A 100 -9.00 -5.03 22.77
N LEU A 101 -8.31 -6.16 22.74
CA LEU A 101 -7.38 -6.74 23.68
C LEU A 101 -6.11 -7.04 22.88
N VAL A 102 -5.78 -6.21 21.89
CA VAL A 102 -4.36 -5.94 21.66
C VAL A 102 -3.94 -5.08 22.85
N ARG A 103 -3.65 -5.74 23.99
CA ARG A 103 -2.57 -5.24 24.82
C ARG A 103 -1.40 -5.19 23.85
N LEU A 104 -1.01 -3.98 23.41
CA LEU A 104 0.25 -3.80 22.71
C LEU A 104 1.29 -4.49 23.59
N PRO A 105 1.84 -5.65 23.17
CA PRO A 105 2.89 -6.24 23.95
C PRO A 105 4.07 -5.30 23.74
N VAL A 106 4.72 -4.95 24.83
CA VAL A 106 5.87 -4.06 24.90
C VAL A 106 5.47 -2.58 24.91
N ALA A 107 5.78 -1.93 26.03
CA ALA A 107 5.93 -0.49 26.09
C ALA A 107 6.96 -0.12 25.02
N VAL A 108 6.53 0.48 23.90
CA VAL A 108 7.47 1.09 22.96
C VAL A 108 8.14 2.18 23.77
N PRO A 109 9.44 2.06 24.14
CA PRO A 109 10.10 3.14 24.83
C PRO A 109 9.98 4.34 23.91
N TYR A 110 9.61 5.50 24.43
CA TYR A 110 9.59 6.74 23.66
C TYR A 110 11.04 7.07 23.26
N PHE A 111 11.56 6.40 22.23
CA PHE A 111 12.86 6.68 21.67
C PHE A 111 12.72 7.93 20.81
N THR A 112 13.25 9.05 21.29
CA THR A 112 13.46 10.24 20.48
C THR A 112 14.70 10.11 19.60
N SER A 113 15.61 9.20 19.92
CA SER A 113 16.78 8.74 19.16
C SER A 113 17.40 7.57 19.95
N GLY A 114 18.21 6.73 19.33
CA GLY A 114 19.01 5.75 20.08
C GLY A 114 19.41 4.51 19.30
N ARG A 115 19.89 3.52 20.05
CA ARG A 115 20.24 2.21 19.52
C ARG A 115 19.00 1.45 19.08
N ILE A 116 19.08 0.86 17.89
CA ILE A 116 18.08 -0.05 17.36
C ILE A 116 18.73 -1.34 16.90
N GLU A 117 17.94 -2.41 16.85
CA GLU A 117 18.34 -3.69 16.29
C GLU A 117 17.28 -4.08 15.27
N ILE A 118 17.68 -4.31 14.02
CA ILE A 118 16.77 -4.71 12.93
C ILE A 118 17.31 -6.00 12.35
N THR A 119 16.45 -7.00 12.15
CA THR A 119 16.87 -8.20 11.41
C THR A 119 16.75 -7.91 9.92
N VAL A 120 17.87 -7.69 9.22
CA VAL A 120 17.88 -7.41 7.78
C VAL A 120 18.36 -8.64 7.01
N ASN A 121 17.51 -9.17 6.12
CA ASN A 121 17.78 -10.38 5.34
C ASN A 121 18.19 -11.58 6.21
N GLY A 122 17.53 -11.74 7.36
CA GLY A 122 17.79 -12.83 8.32
C GLY A 122 18.99 -12.61 9.27
N ALA A 123 19.74 -11.52 9.11
CA ALA A 123 20.87 -11.18 10.00
C ALA A 123 20.52 -10.01 10.93
N LEU A 124 20.76 -10.17 12.22
CA LEU A 124 20.57 -9.08 13.19
C LEU A 124 21.60 -7.97 12.95
N ARG A 125 21.12 -6.74 12.78
CA ARG A 125 21.91 -5.53 12.55
C ARG A 125 21.65 -4.53 13.68
N PRO A 126 22.58 -4.39 14.63
CA PRO A 126 22.53 -3.28 15.57
C PRO A 126 22.97 -1.99 14.88
N GLY A 127 22.37 -0.86 15.24
CA GLY A 127 22.73 0.46 14.72
C GLY A 127 22.15 1.58 15.55
N GLU A 128 22.32 2.82 15.09
CA GLU A 128 21.76 4.02 15.72
C GLU A 128 20.84 4.75 14.76
N ALA A 129 19.76 5.35 15.28
CA ALA A 129 18.83 6.16 14.51
C ALA A 129 18.38 7.39 15.29
N GLU A 130 18.33 8.54 14.61
CA GLU A 130 17.63 9.73 15.12
C GLU A 130 16.11 9.55 14.96
N ALA A 131 15.29 10.31 15.70
CA ALA A 131 13.82 10.26 15.57
C ALA A 131 13.33 10.42 14.12
N ARG A 132 14.03 11.24 13.35
CA ARG A 132 13.69 11.58 11.96
C ARG A 132 14.28 10.62 10.93
N THR A 133 15.19 9.73 11.32
CA THR A 133 15.86 8.83 10.39
C THR A 133 14.85 7.87 9.78
N THR A 134 14.69 7.95 8.46
CA THR A 134 13.82 7.03 7.72
C THR A 134 14.49 5.66 7.61
N LEU A 135 13.70 4.62 7.41
CA LEU A 135 14.19 3.27 7.18
C LEU A 135 15.01 3.21 5.88
N LEU A 136 14.64 4.00 4.87
CA LEU A 136 15.42 4.16 3.65
C LEU A 136 16.84 4.66 3.95
N GLU A 137 16.95 5.78 4.66
CA GLU A 137 18.25 6.37 5.02
C GLU A 137 19.08 5.40 5.84
N TRP A 138 18.47 4.74 6.83
CA TRP A 138 19.17 3.79 7.69
C TRP A 138 19.69 2.59 6.90
N LEU A 139 18.85 1.91 6.11
CA LEU A 139 19.24 0.74 5.31
C LEU A 139 20.37 1.08 4.33
N ARG A 140 20.31 2.25 3.71
CA ARG A 140 21.34 2.68 2.79
C ARG A 140 22.65 2.98 3.51
N ARG A 141 22.64 3.64 4.67
CA ARG A 141 23.85 3.83 5.50
C ARG A 141 24.50 2.49 5.89
N GLU A 142 23.69 1.46 6.13
CA GLU A 142 24.13 0.09 6.41
C GLU A 142 24.55 -0.72 5.16
N GLY A 143 24.53 -0.12 3.98
CA GLY A 143 25.04 -0.73 2.74
C GLY A 143 24.02 -1.50 1.90
N TYR A 144 22.73 -1.42 2.24
CA TYR A 144 21.65 -2.04 1.45
C TYR A 144 21.20 -1.12 0.31
N TRP A 145 22.06 -1.01 -0.71
CA TRP A 145 21.89 -0.08 -1.83
C TRP A 145 20.85 -0.50 -2.87
N GLY A 146 20.34 -1.73 -2.78
CA GLY A 146 19.21 -2.22 -3.58
C GLY A 146 17.95 -1.39 -3.34
N VAL A 147 17.78 -0.85 -2.13
CA VAL A 147 16.71 0.11 -1.81
C VAL A 147 17.05 1.49 -2.38
N LYS A 148 16.17 2.06 -3.21
CA LYS A 148 16.47 3.25 -4.00
C LYS A 148 15.83 4.54 -3.49
N HIS A 149 16.55 5.66 -3.66
CA HIS A 149 15.99 7.01 -3.55
C HIS A 149 15.19 7.34 -4.82
N GLY A 150 13.87 7.37 -4.72
CA GLY A 150 13.02 7.74 -5.85
C GLY A 150 12.50 9.17 -5.73
N CYS A 151 11.35 9.31 -5.08
CA CYS A 151 10.68 10.59 -4.85
C CYS A 151 10.75 11.08 -3.40
N GLU A 152 11.00 10.18 -2.44
CA GLU A 152 11.03 10.46 -0.99
C GLU A 152 9.72 11.03 -0.41
N THR A 153 8.64 10.94 -1.18
CA THR A 153 7.28 11.42 -0.84
C THR A 153 6.27 10.28 -0.80
N GLY A 154 6.73 9.03 -0.93
CA GLY A 154 5.88 7.82 -0.94
C GLY A 154 5.19 7.52 -2.28
N GLU A 155 5.36 8.35 -3.31
CA GLU A 155 4.63 8.22 -4.58
C GLU A 155 5.18 7.13 -5.52
N CYS A 156 6.50 6.98 -5.63
CA CYS A 156 7.10 6.12 -6.65
C CYS A 156 7.31 4.65 -6.25
N GLY A 157 7.35 4.34 -4.95
CA GLY A 157 7.62 2.99 -4.42
C GLY A 157 8.99 2.39 -4.73
N ALA A 158 9.95 3.11 -5.34
CA ALA A 158 11.30 2.56 -5.61
C ALA A 158 12.08 2.19 -4.32
N CYS A 159 11.63 2.71 -3.17
CA CYS A 159 12.18 2.44 -1.85
C CYS A 159 11.49 1.25 -1.13
N THR A 160 10.63 0.48 -1.80
CA THR A 160 9.89 -0.61 -1.15
C THR A 160 10.85 -1.64 -0.55
N VAL A 161 10.55 -2.02 0.69
CA VAL A 161 11.12 -3.17 1.41
C VAL A 161 9.99 -4.02 1.98
N LEU A 162 10.27 -5.26 2.36
CA LEU A 162 9.30 -6.05 3.12
C LEU A 162 9.57 -5.91 4.62
N LEU A 163 8.65 -5.29 5.35
CA LEU A 163 8.69 -5.22 6.81
C LEU A 163 7.73 -6.28 7.37
N ASP A 164 8.30 -7.30 8.03
CA ASP A 164 7.59 -8.52 8.44
C ASP A 164 6.77 -9.15 7.30
N GLY A 165 7.40 -9.25 6.12
CA GLY A 165 6.79 -9.84 4.92
C GLY A 165 5.83 -8.92 4.16
N ARG A 166 5.54 -7.71 4.65
CA ARG A 166 4.62 -6.77 4.00
C ARG A 166 5.36 -5.65 3.27
N PRO A 167 5.00 -5.32 2.01
CA PRO A 167 5.57 -4.17 1.30
C PRO A 167 5.30 -2.87 2.05
N VAL A 168 6.34 -2.09 2.30
CA VAL A 168 6.24 -0.75 2.88
C VAL A 168 7.16 0.23 2.17
N THR A 169 6.74 1.49 2.07
CA THR A 169 7.58 2.59 1.56
C THR A 169 8.59 3.00 2.65
N SER A 170 9.84 2.59 2.50
CA SER A 170 10.87 2.83 3.52
C SER A 170 11.21 4.31 3.72
N CYS A 171 10.96 5.19 2.73
CA CYS A 171 11.12 6.64 2.87
C CYS A 171 10.09 7.30 3.81
N LEU A 172 8.91 6.69 3.98
CA LEU A 172 7.88 7.19 4.90
C LEU A 172 7.78 6.37 6.20
N THR A 173 8.69 5.40 6.37
CA THR A 173 8.77 4.57 7.57
C THR A 173 9.97 5.02 8.38
N LEU A 174 9.82 5.34 9.66
CA LEU A 174 10.95 5.65 10.54
C LEU A 174 11.75 4.38 10.87
N ALA A 175 13.08 4.45 10.90
CA ALA A 175 13.93 3.32 11.28
C ALA A 175 13.60 2.80 12.69
N LEU A 176 13.24 3.70 13.61
CA LEU A 176 12.77 3.35 14.95
C LEU A 176 11.54 2.43 14.94
N ARG A 177 10.69 2.49 13.91
CA ARG A 177 9.51 1.59 13.76
C ARG A 177 9.89 0.18 13.30
N ALA A 178 11.12 -0.03 12.85
CA ALA A 178 11.67 -1.32 12.47
C ALA A 178 12.49 -1.99 13.60
N HIS A 179 12.68 -1.32 14.74
CA HIS A 179 13.34 -1.90 15.91
C HIS A 179 12.67 -3.22 16.34
N GLY A 180 13.47 -4.29 16.47
CA GLY A 180 13.02 -5.62 16.83
C GLY A 180 12.27 -6.38 15.72
N ARG A 181 12.22 -5.85 14.48
CA ARG A 181 11.45 -6.40 13.37
C ARG A 181 12.32 -6.92 12.24
N SER A 182 11.72 -7.66 11.31
CA SER A 182 12.42 -8.20 10.15
C SER A 182 12.21 -7.34 8.92
N VAL A 183 13.30 -7.00 8.24
CA VAL A 183 13.30 -6.29 6.96
C VAL A 183 13.92 -7.19 5.90
N THR A 184 13.22 -7.41 4.79
CA THR A 184 13.78 -8.04 3.59
C THR A 184 13.97 -6.98 2.50
N THR A 185 15.20 -6.85 2.04
CA THR A 185 15.58 -6.06 0.86
C THR A 185 15.79 -6.99 -0.34
N VAL A 186 16.00 -6.43 -1.53
CA VAL A 186 16.20 -7.25 -2.75
C VAL A 186 17.43 -8.17 -2.63
N GLU A 187 18.46 -7.71 -1.93
CA GLU A 187 19.67 -8.48 -1.64
C GLU A 187 19.39 -9.75 -0.82
N GLY A 188 18.24 -9.81 -0.12
CA GLY A 188 17.79 -11.00 0.61
C GLY A 188 17.10 -12.05 -0.27
N LEU A 189 16.74 -11.73 -1.51
CA LEU A 189 16.12 -12.70 -2.43
C LEU A 189 17.17 -13.63 -3.05
N GLY A 190 18.27 -13.03 -3.49
CA GLY A 190 19.31 -13.71 -4.24
C GLY A 190 20.33 -12.71 -4.79
N GLY A 191 21.44 -13.25 -5.30
CA GLY A 191 22.53 -12.49 -5.89
C GLY A 191 22.93 -13.05 -7.26
N PRO A 192 23.95 -12.47 -7.92
CA PRO A 192 24.36 -12.88 -9.27
C PRO A 192 24.66 -14.38 -9.42
N ASP A 193 25.18 -15.02 -8.37
CA ASP A 193 25.53 -16.45 -8.37
C ASP A 193 24.33 -17.37 -8.12
N ARG A 194 23.25 -16.82 -7.53
CA ARG A 194 22.04 -17.58 -7.18
C ARG A 194 20.84 -16.65 -7.17
N LEU A 195 20.19 -16.55 -8.31
CA LEU A 195 18.97 -15.77 -8.47
C LEU A 195 17.78 -16.47 -7.79
N HIS A 196 16.95 -15.67 -7.15
CA HIS A 196 15.59 -16.09 -6.80
C HIS A 196 14.77 -16.35 -8.08
N PRO A 197 13.80 -17.29 -8.10
CA PRO A 197 12.94 -17.51 -9.29
C PRO A 197 12.29 -16.23 -9.82
N ILE A 198 11.90 -15.31 -8.94
CA ILE A 198 11.40 -13.98 -9.32
C ILE A 198 12.47 -13.17 -10.08
N GLN A 199 13.70 -13.13 -9.58
CA GLN A 199 14.80 -12.41 -10.24
C GLN A 199 15.12 -13.03 -11.60
N ALA A 200 15.17 -14.36 -11.68
CA ALA A 200 15.37 -15.09 -12.94
C ALA A 200 14.27 -14.74 -13.96
N ALA A 201 13.00 -14.79 -13.55
CA ALA A 201 11.89 -14.45 -14.42
C ALA A 201 11.94 -12.99 -14.92
N PHE A 202 12.41 -12.04 -14.11
CA PHE A 202 12.58 -10.64 -14.54
C PHE A 202 13.68 -10.48 -15.60
N VAL A 203 14.79 -11.23 -15.45
CA VAL A 203 15.87 -11.26 -16.46
C VAL A 203 15.38 -11.89 -17.76
N GLU A 204 14.78 -13.07 -17.68
CA GLU A 204 14.40 -13.88 -18.85
C GLU A 204 13.28 -13.26 -19.69
N THR A 205 12.38 -12.50 -19.06
CA THR A 205 11.28 -11.83 -19.78
C THR A 205 11.65 -10.46 -20.32
N GLY A 206 12.84 -9.94 -19.98
CA GLY A 206 13.23 -8.57 -20.31
C GLY A 206 12.42 -7.52 -19.52
N ALA A 207 12.07 -7.82 -18.27
CA ALA A 207 11.36 -6.90 -17.37
C ALA A 207 12.25 -5.80 -16.78
N ILE A 208 13.49 -5.69 -17.24
CA ILE A 208 14.52 -4.78 -16.73
C ILE A 208 15.04 -3.93 -17.89
N GLN A 209 15.07 -2.60 -17.69
CA GLN A 209 15.78 -1.66 -18.57
C GLN A 209 16.82 -0.88 -17.77
N CYS A 210 16.46 0.29 -17.20
CA CYS A 210 17.38 1.03 -16.32
C CYS A 210 17.63 0.34 -14.97
N GLY A 211 16.77 -0.61 -14.58
CA GLY A 211 16.88 -1.38 -13.34
C GLY A 211 16.51 -0.65 -12.06
N TYR A 212 16.14 0.63 -12.11
CA TYR A 212 15.96 1.44 -10.90
C TYR A 212 14.78 0.99 -10.02
N CYS A 213 13.63 0.70 -10.63
CA CYS A 213 12.44 0.23 -9.91
C CYS A 213 12.44 -1.29 -9.68
N THR A 214 13.32 -2.04 -10.35
CA THR A 214 13.34 -3.50 -10.33
C THR A 214 13.41 -4.10 -8.93
N PRO A 215 14.28 -3.62 -8.01
CA PRO A 215 14.31 -4.13 -6.63
C PRO A 215 12.96 -4.10 -5.92
N ALA A 216 12.24 -3.00 -6.05
CA ALA A 216 10.93 -2.84 -5.43
C ALA A 216 9.86 -3.72 -6.09
N MET A 217 9.89 -3.85 -7.43
CA MET A 217 8.96 -4.72 -8.15
C MET A 217 9.14 -6.19 -7.79
N GLU A 218 10.38 -6.65 -7.63
CA GLU A 218 10.70 -8.02 -7.23
C GLU A 218 10.20 -8.32 -5.80
N LEU A 219 10.34 -7.36 -4.87
CA LEU A 219 9.82 -7.51 -3.51
C LEU A 219 8.28 -7.48 -3.46
N CYS A 220 7.63 -6.60 -4.23
CA CYS A 220 6.17 -6.63 -4.36
C CYS A 220 5.68 -7.97 -4.95
N ALA A 221 6.37 -8.48 -5.98
CA ALA A 221 6.08 -9.78 -6.55
C ALA A 221 6.24 -10.91 -5.52
N LYS A 222 7.31 -10.86 -4.71
CA LYS A 222 7.50 -11.83 -3.62
C LYS A 222 6.33 -11.80 -2.64
N ALA A 223 5.97 -10.63 -2.13
CA ALA A 223 4.88 -10.51 -1.18
C ALA A 223 3.54 -11.03 -1.73
N LEU A 224 3.28 -10.78 -3.03
CA LEU A 224 2.11 -11.34 -3.71
C LEU A 224 2.18 -12.88 -3.78
N LEU A 225 3.29 -13.43 -4.26
CA LEU A 225 3.43 -14.87 -4.49
C LEU A 225 3.53 -15.69 -3.21
N ASP A 226 4.06 -15.12 -2.13
CA ASP A 226 4.04 -15.74 -0.80
C ASP A 226 2.60 -15.82 -0.24
N ALA A 227 1.72 -14.88 -0.62
CA ALA A 227 0.33 -14.82 -0.14
C ALA A 227 -0.65 -15.56 -1.07
N GLN A 228 -0.38 -15.57 -2.38
CA GLN A 228 -1.23 -16.14 -3.42
C GLN A 228 -0.36 -16.78 -4.50
N ALA A 229 -0.39 -18.11 -4.60
CA ALA A 229 0.45 -18.86 -5.53
C ALA A 229 0.04 -18.66 -7.01
N GLU A 230 -1.25 -18.41 -7.27
CA GLU A 230 -1.79 -18.23 -8.63
C GLU A 230 -2.56 -16.91 -8.77
N PRO A 231 -1.86 -15.76 -8.73
CA PRO A 231 -2.53 -14.48 -8.86
C PRO A 231 -2.98 -14.26 -10.30
N SER A 232 -4.17 -13.71 -10.45
CA SER A 232 -4.68 -13.19 -11.71
C SER A 232 -3.86 -12.00 -12.19
N ASP A 233 -4.00 -11.70 -13.48
CA ASP A 233 -3.41 -10.55 -14.12
C ASP A 233 -3.81 -9.21 -13.48
N ALA A 234 -5.00 -9.13 -12.89
CA ALA A 234 -5.47 -7.95 -12.16
C ALA A 234 -4.76 -7.81 -10.80
N GLU A 235 -4.61 -8.92 -10.07
CA GLU A 235 -3.92 -8.95 -8.77
C GLU A 235 -2.42 -8.65 -8.92
N ILE A 236 -1.77 -9.15 -9.98
CA ILE A 236 -0.38 -8.80 -10.29
C ILE A 236 -0.24 -7.29 -10.53
N ARG A 237 -1.13 -6.70 -11.35
CA ARG A 237 -1.11 -5.26 -11.62
C ARG A 237 -1.34 -4.44 -10.36
N ASP A 238 -2.26 -4.86 -9.49
CA ASP A 238 -2.56 -4.20 -8.23
C ASP A 238 -1.36 -4.25 -7.28
N ALA A 239 -0.72 -5.41 -7.12
CA ALA A 239 0.48 -5.56 -6.29
C ALA A 239 1.67 -4.71 -6.76
N LEU A 240 1.79 -4.50 -8.07
CA LEU A 240 2.84 -3.66 -8.66
C LEU A 240 2.45 -2.18 -8.76
N ALA A 241 1.19 -1.80 -8.54
CA ALA A 241 0.68 -0.44 -8.76
C ALA A 241 1.39 0.60 -7.87
N GLY A 242 1.88 0.19 -6.71
CA GLY A 242 2.65 1.02 -5.80
C GLY A 242 4.11 1.27 -6.23
N CYS A 243 4.60 0.61 -7.28
CA CYS A 243 5.97 0.74 -7.78
C CYS A 243 6.00 1.29 -9.21
N LEU A 244 6.30 2.58 -9.35
CA LEU A 244 6.30 3.24 -10.65
C LEU A 244 7.52 2.85 -11.50
N CYS A 245 7.26 2.44 -12.74
CA CYS A 245 8.28 2.20 -13.76
C CYS A 245 8.09 3.13 -14.94
N ARG A 246 9.15 3.87 -15.30
CA ARG A 246 9.13 4.77 -16.45
C ARG A 246 9.54 4.11 -17.76
N CYS A 247 10.14 2.93 -17.71
CA CYS A 247 10.86 2.33 -18.84
C CYS A 247 10.06 1.20 -19.53
N THR A 248 9.47 0.28 -18.75
CA THR A 248 8.99 -1.00 -19.28
C THR A 248 7.53 -0.99 -19.72
N GLY A 249 6.75 0.04 -19.34
CA GLY A 249 5.31 0.07 -19.56
C GLY A 249 4.53 -1.04 -18.83
N TYR A 250 5.13 -1.67 -17.81
CA TYR A 250 4.55 -2.71 -16.93
C TYR A 250 4.23 -4.06 -17.58
N VAL A 251 4.12 -4.16 -18.91
CA VAL A 251 3.79 -5.41 -19.61
C VAL A 251 4.79 -6.53 -19.26
N LYS A 252 6.10 -6.24 -19.35
CA LYS A 252 7.15 -7.22 -19.04
C LYS A 252 7.26 -7.58 -17.56
N PRO A 253 7.20 -6.64 -16.60
CA PRO A 253 7.07 -6.99 -15.18
C PRO A 253 5.88 -7.90 -14.86
N VAL A 254 4.69 -7.64 -15.43
CA VAL A 254 3.52 -8.52 -15.22
C VAL A 254 3.78 -9.93 -15.79
N GLU A 255 4.39 -10.01 -16.98
CA GLU A 255 4.81 -11.28 -17.59
C GLU A 255 5.81 -12.05 -16.72
N ALA A 256 6.78 -11.34 -16.11
CA ALA A 256 7.78 -11.91 -15.20
C ALA A 256 7.15 -12.51 -13.94
N VAL A 257 6.25 -11.78 -13.29
CA VAL A 257 5.54 -12.29 -12.09
C VAL A 257 4.71 -13.52 -12.45
N ARG A 258 4.01 -13.49 -13.59
CA ARG A 258 3.25 -14.65 -14.07
C ARG A 258 4.14 -15.85 -14.34
N ARG A 259 5.34 -15.64 -14.88
CA ARG A 259 6.33 -16.71 -15.10
C ARG A 259 6.83 -17.29 -13.78
N ALA A 260 7.22 -16.44 -12.84
CA ALA A 260 7.68 -16.87 -11.51
C ALA A 260 6.62 -17.68 -10.76
N ALA A 261 5.34 -17.29 -10.86
CA ALA A 261 4.21 -18.04 -10.28
C ALA A 261 4.08 -19.46 -10.84
N ARG A 262 4.45 -19.69 -12.12
CA ARG A 262 4.43 -21.02 -12.73
C ARG A 262 5.60 -21.89 -12.31
N GLU A 263 6.79 -21.29 -12.22
CA GLU A 263 8.02 -22.01 -11.88
C GLU A 263 8.05 -22.44 -10.41
N GLY A 264 7.50 -21.63 -9.49
CA GLY A 264 7.37 -22.00 -8.08
C GLY A 264 6.48 -23.21 -7.79
N ARG A 265 5.78 -23.74 -8.81
CA ARG A 265 5.00 -24.99 -8.73
C ARG A 265 5.77 -26.23 -9.17
N SER A 266 6.90 -26.06 -9.85
CA SER A 266 7.68 -27.15 -10.42
C SER A 266 8.81 -27.65 -9.50
N THR A 267 8.93 -27.07 -8.31
CA THR A 267 9.88 -27.41 -7.24
C THR A 267 9.12 -27.81 -5.99
#